data_AF-M9RPF1-F1
#
_entry.id   AF-M9RPF1-F1
#
_cell.length_a   1.000
_cell.length_b   1.000
_cell.length_c   1.000
_cell.angle_alpha   90.00
_cell.angle_beta   90.00
_cell.angle_gamma   90.00
#
_symmetry.space_group_name_H-M   'P 1'
#
loop_
_entity.id
_entity.type
_entity.pdbx_description
1 polymer ?
#
loop_
_entity_poly.entity_id
_entity_poly.type
_entity_poly.pdbx_seq_one_letter_code
_entity_poly.pdbx_strand_id
1 'polypeptide(L)'
;MKRLITLCLMSQFCIANGVIASPCVSDTFDRPLPGATDVVSFVTDVASVQFPAFWQQGNIGGFTYKIFANGEGVLRPTLAAQDWSIEMSCDRLTQVCDFNPEGAPPDEAVRIAGVVGQCLIRADVVETDFMPPAVPEPMDDVSADIADLPDALPTPDIAPNSPCGLALVGEATDEAVMQRLLLMVGSDPGPIDGFLGPKTFAAMDDFFEDSGWNTSTTDVITLLDKLHCERVQ
;
A
#
# COMPACT_ATOMS: atom_id res chain seq x y z
N MET A 1 -80.44 -8.07 18.90
CA MET A 1 -79.15 -8.19 19.63
C MET A 1 -78.30 -9.26 18.96
N LYS A 2 -77.27 -8.86 18.20
CA LYS A 2 -76.07 -9.66 17.91
C LYS A 2 -75.04 -8.72 17.27
N ARG A 3 -74.02 -8.36 18.05
CA ARG A 3 -72.87 -7.55 17.62
C ARG A 3 -71.95 -8.46 16.82
N LEU A 4 -71.72 -8.17 15.54
CA LEU A 4 -70.59 -8.74 14.81
C LEU A 4 -69.39 -7.82 15.02
N ILE A 5 -68.37 -8.37 15.66
CA ILE A 5 -67.09 -7.73 15.95
C ILE A 5 -66.17 -7.96 14.76
N THR A 6 -65.62 -6.84 14.29
CA THR A 6 -64.45 -6.61 13.45
C THR A 6 -63.34 -7.66 13.57
N LEU A 7 -62.80 -8.13 12.44
CA LEU A 7 -61.38 -8.46 12.34
C LEU A 7 -60.84 -7.95 10.98
N CYS A 8 -60.26 -6.76 11.00
CA CYS A 8 -59.52 -6.19 9.88
C CYS A 8 -58.12 -6.81 9.91
N LEU A 9 -57.85 -7.78 9.03
CA LEU A 9 -56.54 -8.39 8.87
C LEU A 9 -55.62 -7.35 8.18
N MET A 10 -54.93 -6.53 8.96
CA MET A 10 -53.84 -5.70 8.43
C MET A 10 -52.64 -6.61 8.16
N SER A 11 -52.50 -7.01 6.90
CA SER A 11 -51.29 -7.67 6.41
C SER A 11 -50.18 -6.62 6.29
N GLN A 12 -49.44 -6.44 7.38
CA GLN A 12 -48.26 -5.59 7.44
C GLN A 12 -47.14 -6.29 6.65
N PHE A 13 -46.94 -5.90 5.39
CA PHE A 13 -45.71 -6.24 4.67
C PHE A 13 -44.55 -5.46 5.31
N CYS A 14 -43.79 -6.10 6.18
CA CYS A 14 -42.47 -5.62 6.55
C CYS A 14 -41.58 -5.72 5.31
N ILE A 15 -41.40 -4.60 4.60
CA ILE A 15 -40.31 -4.46 3.65
C ILE A 15 -39.03 -4.47 4.48
N ALA A 16 -38.33 -5.61 4.49
CA ALA A 16 -36.98 -5.68 5.00
C ALA A 16 -36.15 -4.72 4.14
N ASN A 17 -35.82 -3.56 4.69
CA ASN A 17 -34.79 -2.70 4.13
C ASN A 17 -33.47 -3.46 4.29
N GLY A 18 -33.12 -4.28 3.31
CA GLY A 18 -31.77 -4.76 3.15
C GLY A 18 -30.89 -3.53 2.98
N VAL A 19 -30.11 -3.22 4.01
CA VAL A 19 -28.97 -2.32 3.86
C VAL A 19 -28.04 -3.04 2.89
N ILE A 20 -28.07 -2.64 1.62
CA ILE A 20 -27.09 -3.10 0.65
C ILE A 20 -25.76 -2.58 1.18
N ALA A 21 -24.96 -3.47 1.77
CA ALA A 21 -23.61 -3.16 2.18
C ALA A 21 -22.89 -2.60 0.96
N SER A 22 -22.30 -1.42 1.14
CA SER A 22 -21.62 -0.75 0.04
C SER A 22 -20.36 -1.54 -0.27
N PRO A 23 -20.06 -1.83 -1.56
CA PRO A 23 -18.88 -2.58 -1.92
C PRO A 23 -17.65 -1.86 -1.35
N CYS A 24 -16.71 -2.64 -0.83
CA CYS A 24 -15.55 -2.08 -0.13
C CYS A 24 -14.63 -1.27 -1.07
N VAL A 25 -14.70 -1.48 -2.39
CA VAL A 25 -14.13 -0.61 -3.42
C VAL A 25 -15.20 -0.28 -4.46
N SER A 26 -15.25 0.97 -4.94
CA SER A 26 -16.17 1.34 -6.03
C SER A 26 -15.59 0.97 -7.40
N ASP A 27 -16.43 0.91 -8.44
CA ASP A 27 -15.97 0.66 -9.81
C ASP A 27 -15.05 1.74 -10.37
N THR A 28 -15.14 2.94 -9.79
CA THR A 28 -14.33 4.12 -10.12
C THR A 28 -13.16 4.31 -9.17
N PHE A 29 -13.03 3.47 -8.14
CA PHE A 29 -12.04 3.61 -7.07
C PHE A 29 -12.08 4.96 -6.32
N ASP A 30 -13.19 5.69 -6.38
CA ASP A 30 -13.42 6.92 -5.58
C ASP A 30 -13.53 6.64 -4.07
N ARG A 31 -13.68 5.37 -3.69
CA ARG A 31 -13.72 4.92 -2.30
C ARG A 31 -12.44 4.12 -1.98
N PRO A 32 -11.70 4.48 -0.90
CA PRO A 32 -10.56 3.72 -0.44
C PRO A 32 -10.99 2.39 0.19
N LEU A 33 -10.09 1.39 0.17
CA LEU A 33 -10.24 0.20 1.00
C LEU A 33 -10.45 0.56 2.47
N PRO A 34 -11.31 -0.17 3.22
CA PRO A 34 -11.49 0.05 4.66
C PRO A 34 -10.15 -0.06 5.41
N GLY A 35 -9.81 0.95 6.22
CA GLY A 35 -8.55 0.99 6.98
C GLY A 35 -7.31 1.37 6.16
N ALA A 36 -7.44 1.67 4.86
CA ALA A 36 -6.31 2.13 4.06
C ALA A 36 -5.96 3.60 4.35
N THR A 37 -4.65 3.88 4.38
CA THR A 37 -4.09 5.23 4.52
C THR A 37 -3.33 5.64 3.26
N ASP A 38 -3.05 6.94 3.13
CA ASP A 38 -2.26 7.52 2.02
C ASP A 38 -2.80 7.12 0.63
N VAL A 39 -4.12 7.02 0.53
CA VAL A 39 -4.78 6.51 -0.67
C VAL A 39 -4.81 7.56 -1.76
N VAL A 40 -4.30 7.19 -2.93
CA VAL A 40 -4.35 7.98 -4.16
C VAL A 40 -5.07 7.17 -5.24
N SER A 41 -6.03 7.81 -5.91
CA SER A 41 -6.78 7.21 -7.02
C SER A 41 -6.42 7.92 -8.31
N PHE A 42 -6.27 7.16 -9.37
CA PHE A 42 -5.82 7.63 -10.67
C PHE A 42 -6.84 7.29 -11.74
N VAL A 43 -6.92 8.18 -12.73
CA VAL A 43 -7.76 8.03 -13.91
C VAL A 43 -6.91 8.30 -15.15
N THR A 44 -6.97 7.42 -16.14
CA THR A 44 -6.41 7.68 -17.48
C THR A 44 -7.53 7.78 -18.52
N ASP A 45 -7.49 8.86 -19.30
CA ASP A 45 -8.46 9.12 -20.37
C ASP A 45 -8.29 8.16 -21.56
N VAL A 46 -7.13 7.52 -21.70
CA VAL A 46 -6.84 6.58 -22.79
C VAL A 46 -6.53 5.21 -22.18
N ALA A 47 -7.57 4.39 -22.06
CA ALA A 47 -7.42 3.00 -21.66
C ALA A 47 -6.54 2.28 -22.69
N SER A 48 -5.43 1.70 -22.24
CA SER A 48 -4.58 0.84 -23.06
C SER A 48 -4.40 -0.49 -22.34
N VAL A 49 -3.89 -1.50 -23.06
CA VAL A 49 -3.60 -2.82 -22.47
C VAL A 49 -2.62 -2.71 -21.29
N GLN A 50 -1.75 -1.70 -21.27
CA GLN A 50 -0.75 -1.49 -20.21
C GLN A 50 -1.23 -0.59 -19.07
N PHE A 51 -2.28 0.20 -19.29
CA PHE A 51 -2.77 1.17 -18.30
C PHE A 51 -4.30 1.07 -18.19
N PRO A 52 -4.81 0.31 -17.20
CA PRO A 52 -6.24 0.28 -16.93
C PRO A 52 -6.75 1.69 -16.59
N ALA A 53 -7.99 1.98 -17.02
CA ALA A 53 -8.59 3.31 -16.93
C ALA A 53 -8.62 3.89 -15.51
N PHE A 54 -8.70 3.04 -14.49
CA PHE A 54 -8.78 3.43 -13.08
C PHE A 54 -7.95 2.49 -12.23
N TRP A 55 -7.18 3.07 -11.30
CA TRP A 55 -6.47 2.31 -10.28
C TRP A 55 -6.34 3.13 -8.99
N GLN A 56 -6.09 2.42 -7.90
CA GLN A 56 -5.89 3.00 -6.58
C GLN A 56 -4.66 2.39 -5.94
N GLN A 57 -3.91 3.21 -5.22
CA GLN A 57 -2.79 2.74 -4.40
C GLN A 57 -2.81 3.41 -3.04
N GLY A 58 -2.21 2.78 -2.05
CA GLY A 58 -2.09 3.31 -0.70
C GLY A 58 -1.45 2.28 0.24
N ASN A 59 -1.60 2.49 1.53
CA ASN A 59 -1.09 1.61 2.56
C ASN A 59 -2.23 0.91 3.30
N ILE A 60 -2.09 -0.37 3.60
CA ILE A 60 -3.07 -1.16 4.36
C ILE A 60 -2.36 -2.24 5.18
N GLY A 61 -2.66 -2.31 6.48
CA GLY A 61 -2.06 -3.27 7.40
C GLY A 61 -0.52 -3.27 7.43
N GLY A 62 0.13 -2.12 7.13
CA GLY A 62 1.59 -2.00 7.06
C GLY A 62 2.23 -2.39 5.72
N PHE A 63 1.41 -2.67 4.70
CA PHE A 63 1.84 -3.00 3.33
C PHE A 63 1.34 -1.96 2.35
N THR A 64 2.05 -1.79 1.23
CA THR A 64 1.59 -0.96 0.13
C THR A 64 0.79 -1.82 -0.85
N TYR A 65 -0.38 -1.33 -1.25
CA TYR A 65 -1.20 -1.99 -2.26
C TYR A 65 -1.34 -1.11 -3.51
N LYS A 66 -1.56 -1.76 -4.64
CA LYS A 66 -2.06 -1.14 -5.87
C LYS A 66 -3.11 -2.07 -6.48
N ILE A 67 -4.29 -1.55 -6.76
CA ILE A 67 -5.43 -2.32 -7.26
C ILE A 67 -6.05 -1.64 -8.47
N PHE A 68 -6.60 -2.44 -9.37
CA PHE A 68 -7.03 -2.02 -10.70
C PHE A 68 -8.49 -2.39 -10.95
N ALA A 69 -9.18 -1.62 -11.78
CA ALA A 69 -10.61 -1.83 -12.08
C ALA A 69 -10.93 -3.14 -12.81
N ASN A 70 -9.95 -3.74 -13.47
CA ASN A 70 -10.06 -5.05 -14.11
C ASN A 70 -10.02 -6.21 -13.09
N GLY A 71 -9.84 -5.96 -11.79
CA GLY A 71 -9.75 -6.99 -10.76
C GLY A 71 -8.32 -7.48 -10.49
N GLU A 72 -7.32 -6.85 -11.10
CA GLU A 72 -5.92 -7.11 -10.77
C GLU A 72 -5.47 -6.28 -9.56
N GLY A 73 -4.41 -6.72 -8.89
CA GLY A 73 -3.76 -5.94 -7.86
C GLY A 73 -2.41 -6.53 -7.45
N VAL A 74 -1.67 -5.76 -6.67
CA VAL A 74 -0.40 -6.18 -6.09
C VAL A 74 -0.29 -5.65 -4.67
N LEU A 75 0.22 -6.50 -3.77
CA LEU A 75 0.57 -6.15 -2.40
C LEU A 75 2.09 -6.29 -2.22
N ARG A 76 2.71 -5.30 -1.61
CA ARG A 76 4.17 -5.22 -1.41
C ARG A 76 4.51 -4.73 -0.01
N PRO A 77 5.71 -5.04 0.50
CA PRO A 77 6.19 -4.44 1.74
C PRO A 77 6.38 -2.93 1.56
N THR A 78 6.06 -2.17 2.61
CA THR A 78 6.33 -0.72 2.65
C THR A 78 7.83 -0.43 2.77
N LEU A 79 8.61 -1.39 3.30
CA LEU A 79 10.05 -1.26 3.48
C LEU A 79 10.81 -1.95 2.34
N ALA A 80 11.71 -1.21 1.69
CA ALA A 80 12.51 -1.68 0.55
C ALA A 80 13.44 -2.87 0.85
N ALA A 81 13.75 -3.14 2.13
CA ALA A 81 14.60 -4.28 2.52
C ALA A 81 13.92 -5.65 2.38
N GLN A 82 12.61 -5.67 2.12
CA GLN A 82 11.85 -6.90 1.95
C GLN A 82 11.57 -7.11 0.45
N ASP A 83 12.06 -8.23 -0.08
CA ASP A 83 11.93 -8.57 -1.50
C ASP A 83 10.87 -9.67 -1.68
N TRP A 84 9.61 -9.30 -1.48
CA TRP A 84 8.47 -10.15 -1.77
C TRP A 84 7.33 -9.32 -2.37
N SER A 85 6.46 -9.98 -3.13
CA SER A 85 5.24 -9.38 -3.65
C SER A 85 4.12 -10.43 -3.70
N ILE A 86 2.87 -9.98 -3.72
CA ILE A 86 1.73 -10.85 -3.98
C ILE A 86 0.92 -10.22 -5.09
N GLU A 87 0.96 -10.84 -6.27
CA GLU A 87 0.07 -10.48 -7.36
C GLU A 87 -1.30 -11.13 -7.17
N MET A 88 -2.34 -10.40 -7.52
CA MET A 88 -3.73 -10.78 -7.36
C MET A 88 -4.44 -10.61 -8.70
N SER A 89 -5.21 -11.62 -9.10
CA SER A 89 -6.07 -11.56 -10.28
C SER A 89 -7.44 -12.11 -9.91
N CYS A 90 -8.44 -11.24 -9.84
CA CYS A 90 -9.79 -11.58 -9.42
C CYS A 90 -10.79 -11.46 -10.57
N ASP A 91 -11.52 -12.54 -10.84
CA ASP A 91 -12.64 -12.55 -11.77
C ASP A 91 -13.96 -12.34 -11.01
N ARG A 92 -14.59 -11.20 -11.26
CA ARG A 92 -15.86 -10.81 -10.64
C ARG A 92 -17.04 -11.67 -11.08
N LEU A 93 -16.98 -12.30 -12.25
CA LEU A 93 -18.06 -13.16 -12.75
C LEU A 93 -18.03 -14.53 -12.08
N THR A 94 -16.83 -15.10 -11.92
CA THR A 94 -16.65 -16.40 -11.29
C THR A 94 -16.49 -16.31 -9.77
N GLN A 95 -16.27 -15.10 -9.23
CA GLN A 95 -16.04 -14.85 -7.80
C GLN A 95 -14.81 -15.62 -7.29
N VAL A 96 -13.79 -15.75 -8.14
CA VAL A 96 -12.53 -16.43 -7.84
C VAL A 96 -11.39 -15.42 -7.94
N CYS A 97 -10.45 -15.52 -7.01
CA CYS A 97 -9.19 -14.80 -7.05
C CYS A 97 -8.03 -15.78 -7.06
N ASP A 98 -7.10 -15.58 -7.98
CA ASP A 98 -5.80 -16.22 -8.01
C ASP A 98 -4.78 -15.30 -7.33
N PHE A 99 -3.91 -15.90 -6.50
CA PHE A 99 -2.86 -15.21 -5.76
C PHE A 99 -1.52 -15.83 -6.13
N ASN A 100 -0.59 -15.01 -6.64
CA ASN A 100 0.74 -15.45 -7.04
C ASN A 100 1.79 -14.76 -6.16
N PRO A 101 2.17 -15.37 -5.01
CA PRO A 101 3.21 -14.83 -4.15
C PRO A 101 4.60 -15.05 -4.76
N GLU A 102 5.40 -14.00 -4.81
CA GLU A 102 6.82 -14.05 -5.15
C GLU A 102 7.68 -13.79 -3.91
N GLY A 103 8.76 -14.55 -3.76
CA GLY A 103 9.62 -14.47 -2.58
C GLY A 103 9.03 -15.18 -1.36
N ALA A 104 9.19 -14.57 -0.18
CA ALA A 104 8.71 -15.10 1.09
C ALA A 104 7.82 -14.07 1.83
N PRO A 105 6.59 -13.83 1.37
CA PRO A 105 5.68 -12.92 2.04
C PRO A 105 5.32 -13.42 3.45
N PRO A 106 5.19 -12.54 4.45
CA PRO A 106 4.72 -12.93 5.77
C PRO A 106 3.25 -13.38 5.72
N ASP A 107 2.85 -14.27 6.63
CA ASP A 107 1.46 -14.78 6.70
C ASP A 107 0.41 -13.66 6.79
N GLU A 108 0.77 -12.57 7.46
CA GLU A 108 -0.03 -11.35 7.56
C GLU A 108 -0.36 -10.76 6.18
N ALA A 109 0.64 -10.65 5.30
CA ALA A 109 0.48 -10.12 3.94
C ALA A 109 -0.39 -11.05 3.10
N VAL A 110 -0.23 -12.37 3.24
CA VAL A 110 -1.07 -13.35 2.54
C VAL A 110 -2.53 -13.22 2.97
N ARG A 111 -2.79 -13.02 4.27
CA ARG A 111 -4.15 -12.79 4.77
C ARG A 111 -4.74 -11.51 4.20
N ILE A 112 -4.00 -10.39 4.27
CA ILE A 112 -4.47 -9.09 3.76
C ILE A 112 -4.72 -9.16 2.26
N ALA A 113 -3.86 -9.80 1.47
CA ALA A 113 -4.09 -10.03 0.05
C ALA A 113 -5.42 -10.78 -0.18
N GLY A 114 -5.69 -11.82 0.60
CA GLY A 114 -6.98 -12.53 0.56
C GLY A 114 -8.18 -11.63 0.79
N VAL A 115 -8.10 -10.74 1.77
CA VAL A 115 -9.15 -9.76 2.11
C VAL A 115 -9.30 -8.71 0.99
N VAL A 116 -8.20 -8.22 0.42
CA VAL A 116 -8.21 -7.35 -0.77
C VAL A 116 -8.86 -8.05 -1.96
N GLY A 117 -8.58 -9.33 -2.18
CA GLY A 117 -9.20 -10.12 -3.24
C GLY A 117 -10.72 -10.26 -3.06
N GLN A 118 -11.17 -10.56 -1.84
CA GLN A 118 -12.60 -10.54 -1.48
C GLN A 118 -13.24 -9.20 -1.84
N CYS A 119 -12.50 -8.13 -1.59
CA CYS A 119 -12.92 -6.80 -1.96
C CYS A 119 -13.07 -6.57 -3.47
N LEU A 120 -12.11 -7.06 -4.26
CA LEU A 120 -12.13 -6.93 -5.72
C LEU A 120 -13.27 -7.70 -6.38
N ILE A 121 -13.73 -8.79 -5.76
CA ILE A 121 -14.93 -9.55 -6.20
C ILE A 121 -16.24 -9.03 -5.59
N ARG A 122 -16.20 -7.91 -4.84
CA ARG A 122 -17.34 -7.26 -4.16
C ARG A 122 -17.99 -8.10 -3.05
N ALA A 123 -17.22 -8.92 -2.37
CA ALA A 123 -17.66 -9.45 -1.08
C ALA A 123 -17.71 -8.32 -0.03
N ASP A 124 -18.57 -8.50 0.96
CA ASP A 124 -18.68 -7.56 2.07
C ASP A 124 -17.53 -7.76 3.05
N VAL A 125 -16.65 -6.77 3.12
CA VAL A 125 -15.46 -6.74 3.97
C VAL A 125 -15.48 -5.47 4.82
N VAL A 126 -15.10 -5.60 6.09
CA VAL A 126 -15.01 -4.50 7.05
C VAL A 126 -13.57 -4.23 7.47
N GLU A 127 -13.32 -3.05 8.05
CA GLU A 127 -11.97 -2.63 8.48
C GLU A 127 -11.29 -3.65 9.41
N THR A 128 -12.04 -4.30 10.29
CA THR A 128 -11.50 -5.30 11.22
C THR A 128 -10.93 -6.53 10.52
N ASP A 129 -11.31 -6.80 9.28
CA ASP A 129 -10.77 -7.92 8.49
C ASP A 129 -9.33 -7.64 8.03
N PHE A 130 -8.94 -6.37 7.95
CA PHE A 130 -7.58 -5.93 7.60
C PHE A 130 -6.66 -5.80 8.81
N MET A 131 -7.20 -5.88 10.03
CA MET A 131 -6.41 -5.78 11.25
C MET A 131 -5.75 -7.13 11.57
N PRO A 132 -4.56 -7.14 12.21
CA PRO A 132 -4.03 -8.34 12.83
C PRO A 132 -5.10 -8.93 13.77
N PRO A 133 -5.28 -10.27 13.80
CA PRO A 133 -6.12 -10.87 14.82
C PRO A 133 -5.59 -10.40 16.17
N ALA A 134 -6.48 -9.91 17.03
CA ALA A 134 -6.11 -9.49 18.39
C ALA A 134 -5.41 -10.68 19.05
N VAL A 135 -4.08 -10.63 19.10
CA VAL A 135 -3.30 -11.58 19.88
C VAL A 135 -3.81 -11.37 21.30
N PRO A 136 -4.43 -12.38 21.96
CA PRO A 136 -4.75 -12.23 23.36
C PRO A 136 -3.43 -11.87 24.03
N GLU A 137 -3.35 -10.66 24.61
CA GLU A 137 -2.13 -10.20 25.26
C GLU A 137 -1.65 -11.32 26.18
N PRO A 138 -0.39 -11.76 26.08
CA PRO A 138 0.14 -12.67 27.06
C PRO A 138 -0.05 -11.97 28.40
N MET A 139 -0.82 -12.61 29.29
CA MET A 139 -0.92 -12.17 30.67
C MET A 139 0.48 -12.34 31.28
N ASP A 140 1.29 -11.30 31.19
CA ASP A 140 2.60 -11.20 31.84
C ASP A 140 2.38 -11.18 33.35
N ASP A 141 2.37 -12.37 33.95
CA ASP A 141 2.73 -12.57 35.35
C ASP A 141 4.25 -12.53 35.45
N VAL A 142 4.82 -11.32 35.50
CA VAL A 142 6.22 -11.12 35.87
C VAL A 142 6.25 -10.54 37.29
N SER A 143 6.13 -11.44 38.26
CA SER A 143 6.59 -11.16 39.62
C SER A 143 8.11 -11.03 39.65
N ALA A 144 8.53 -9.96 40.34
CA ALA A 144 9.87 -9.49 40.61
C ALA A 144 10.91 -10.56 40.94
N ASP A 145 12.13 -10.37 40.42
CA ASP A 145 13.36 -10.47 41.22
C ASP A 145 14.51 -9.73 40.51
N ILE A 146 14.80 -8.52 41.00
CA ILE A 146 16.05 -7.80 40.70
C ILE A 146 16.99 -8.07 41.87
N ALA A 147 18.06 -8.84 41.62
CA ALA A 147 19.25 -8.83 42.46
C ALA A 147 20.51 -9.16 41.65
N ASP A 148 21.48 -8.24 41.74
CA ASP A 148 22.95 -8.41 41.63
C ASP A 148 23.70 -8.53 40.27
N LEU A 149 24.33 -7.37 39.90
CA LEU A 149 25.77 -7.13 39.61
C LEU A 149 26.45 -7.72 38.34
N PRO A 150 27.59 -7.17 37.86
CA PRO A 150 28.13 -5.78 37.87
C PRO A 150 28.71 -5.30 36.51
N ASP A 151 29.15 -4.03 36.50
CA ASP A 151 29.97 -3.28 35.52
C ASP A 151 30.71 -4.03 34.39
N ALA A 152 30.48 -3.58 33.15
CA ALA A 152 31.48 -3.58 32.08
C ALA A 152 31.26 -2.43 31.09
N LEU A 153 32.14 -1.43 31.13
CA LEU A 153 32.55 -0.64 29.95
C LEU A 153 34.04 -1.00 29.69
N PRO A 154 34.61 -0.84 28.47
CA PRO A 154 34.10 -0.11 27.29
C PRO A 154 34.29 -0.86 25.95
N THR A 155 33.76 -0.30 24.86
CA THR A 155 34.48 -0.27 23.57
C THR A 155 34.12 1.01 22.82
N PRO A 156 35.10 1.80 22.34
CA PRO A 156 34.84 2.90 21.44
C PRO A 156 34.85 2.41 19.98
N ASP A 157 34.15 3.17 19.13
CA ASP A 157 34.35 3.30 17.67
C ASP A 157 33.56 2.33 16.76
N ILE A 158 32.33 2.74 16.38
CA ILE A 158 31.96 3.13 15.01
C ILE A 158 30.83 4.17 15.14
N ALA A 159 31.11 5.44 14.83
CA ALA A 159 30.03 6.39 14.58
C ALA A 159 29.22 5.86 13.39
N PRO A 160 27.89 5.66 13.49
CA PRO A 160 27.10 5.27 12.33
C PRO A 160 27.27 6.36 11.27
N ASN A 161 27.57 5.95 10.03
CA ASN A 161 27.56 6.83 8.87
C ASN A 161 26.39 7.79 8.99
N SER A 162 26.67 9.09 8.96
CA SER A 162 25.60 10.09 9.03
C SER A 162 24.59 9.79 7.92
N PRO A 163 23.27 9.87 8.21
CA PRO A 163 22.25 9.55 7.21
C PRO A 163 22.44 10.44 5.98
N CYS A 164 22.39 9.84 4.80
CA CYS A 164 22.56 10.51 3.51
C CYS A 164 21.46 10.06 2.54
N GLY A 165 21.27 10.83 1.47
CA GLY A 165 20.38 10.48 0.36
C GLY A 165 18.97 10.16 0.83
N LEU A 166 18.49 8.95 0.52
CA LEU A 166 17.17 8.43 0.85
C LEU A 166 16.81 8.54 2.33
N ALA A 167 17.78 8.38 3.24
CA ALA A 167 17.54 8.50 4.67
C ALA A 167 17.15 9.93 5.11
N LEU A 168 17.33 10.92 4.24
CA LEU A 168 16.98 12.32 4.46
C LEU A 168 15.75 12.76 3.64
N VAL A 169 15.18 11.88 2.81
CA VAL A 169 14.03 12.17 1.96
C VAL A 169 12.74 11.72 2.64
N GLY A 170 11.74 12.60 2.71
CA GLY A 170 10.42 12.32 3.30
C GLY A 170 9.26 12.57 2.33
N GLU A 171 9.49 12.38 1.02
CA GLU A 171 8.45 12.58 0.01
C GLU A 171 7.46 11.42 -0.02
N ALA A 172 6.22 11.71 -0.40
CA ALA A 172 5.11 10.75 -0.33
C ALA A 172 5.08 9.72 -1.48
N THR A 173 5.81 9.95 -2.57
CA THR A 173 5.86 9.06 -3.73
C THR A 173 7.28 8.85 -4.23
N ASP A 174 7.54 7.71 -4.87
CA ASP A 174 8.84 7.39 -5.45
C ASP A 174 9.27 8.43 -6.49
N GLU A 175 8.34 8.95 -7.28
CA GLU A 175 8.63 10.00 -8.26
C GLU A 175 9.11 11.29 -7.59
N ALA A 176 8.46 11.69 -6.49
CA ALA A 176 8.86 12.86 -5.72
C ALA A 176 10.20 12.61 -4.99
N VAL A 177 10.42 11.39 -4.48
CA VAL A 177 11.71 10.96 -3.93
C VAL A 177 12.82 11.08 -4.98
N MET A 178 12.57 10.60 -6.20
CA MET A 178 13.52 10.67 -7.30
C MET A 178 13.82 12.11 -7.71
N GLN A 179 12.80 12.97 -7.85
CA GLN A 179 12.99 14.40 -8.10
C GLN A 179 13.83 15.04 -6.99
N ARG A 180 13.55 14.73 -5.72
CA ARG A 180 14.35 15.22 -4.60
C ARG A 180 15.81 14.76 -4.70
N LEU A 181 16.06 13.50 -5.03
CA LEU A 181 17.41 12.95 -5.17
C LEU A 181 18.16 13.56 -6.36
N LEU A 182 17.50 13.77 -7.51
CA LEU A 182 18.07 14.49 -8.66
C LEU A 182 18.57 15.88 -8.24
N LEU A 183 17.77 16.60 -7.46
CA LEU A 183 18.16 17.90 -6.91
C LEU A 183 19.38 17.79 -5.97
N MET A 184 19.45 16.73 -5.15
CA MET A 184 20.58 16.49 -4.26
C MET A 184 21.87 16.10 -4.98
N VAL A 185 21.78 15.43 -6.14
CA VAL A 185 22.96 15.11 -6.98
C VAL A 185 23.31 16.25 -7.95
N GLY A 186 22.51 17.33 -7.98
CA GLY A 186 22.86 18.58 -8.63
C GLY A 186 22.18 18.84 -9.98
N SER A 187 21.19 18.03 -10.38
CA SER A 187 20.38 18.28 -11.58
C SER A 187 19.00 18.83 -11.21
N ASP A 188 18.42 19.68 -12.06
CA ASP A 188 17.12 20.34 -11.81
C ASP A 188 15.97 19.56 -12.48
N PRO A 189 15.21 18.73 -11.73
CA PRO A 189 14.07 18.03 -12.30
C PRO A 189 12.82 18.90 -12.45
N GLY A 190 12.87 20.18 -12.04
CA GLY A 190 11.70 21.02 -11.85
C GLY A 190 11.08 20.88 -10.46
N PRO A 191 9.76 21.12 -10.32
CA PRO A 191 9.04 20.96 -9.05
C PRO A 191 9.13 19.53 -8.52
N ILE A 192 9.16 19.39 -7.19
CA ILE A 192 9.04 18.10 -6.50
C ILE A 192 7.55 17.89 -6.24
N ASP A 193 6.88 17.33 -7.23
CA ASP A 193 5.43 17.18 -7.28
C ASP A 193 4.97 15.74 -7.51
N GLY A 194 5.91 14.81 -7.70
CA GLY A 194 5.61 13.41 -8.00
C GLY A 194 5.20 13.16 -9.45
N PHE A 195 5.32 14.15 -10.34
CA PHE A 195 5.02 14.00 -11.76
C PHE A 195 6.30 14.03 -12.61
N LEU A 196 6.62 12.91 -13.24
CA LEU A 196 7.79 12.81 -14.13
C LEU A 196 7.52 13.51 -15.46
N GLY A 197 7.91 14.78 -15.53
CA GLY A 197 7.75 15.62 -16.71
C GLY A 197 9.05 15.77 -17.54
N PRO A 198 9.00 16.53 -18.66
CA PRO A 198 10.15 16.73 -19.54
C PRO A 198 11.41 17.24 -18.83
N LYS A 199 11.27 18.06 -17.77
CA LYS A 199 12.40 18.53 -16.97
C LYS A 199 13.02 17.43 -16.12
N THR A 200 12.19 16.60 -15.50
CA THR A 200 12.67 15.46 -14.71
C THR A 200 13.42 14.49 -15.60
N PHE A 201 12.91 14.22 -16.79
CA PHE A 201 13.60 13.39 -17.79
C PHE A 201 14.92 14.01 -18.26
N ALA A 202 14.95 15.30 -18.57
CA ALA A 202 16.19 15.99 -18.93
C ALA A 202 17.24 15.96 -17.80
N ALA A 203 16.81 16.06 -16.54
CA ALA A 203 17.69 15.93 -15.37
C ALA A 203 18.24 14.52 -15.19
N MET A 204 17.53 13.49 -15.66
CA MET A 204 18.02 12.10 -15.65
C MET A 204 19.08 11.88 -16.74
N ASP A 205 18.97 12.51 -17.90
CA ASP A 205 19.96 12.39 -18.99
C ASP A 205 21.39 12.78 -18.54
N ASP A 206 21.53 13.61 -17.50
CA ASP A 206 22.83 13.96 -16.90
C ASP A 206 23.56 12.78 -16.24
N PHE A 207 22.83 11.73 -15.85
CA PHE A 207 23.36 10.58 -15.10
C PHE A 207 23.26 9.26 -15.86
N PHE A 208 22.38 9.19 -16.85
CA PHE A 208 22.07 7.97 -17.57
C PHE A 208 22.31 8.17 -19.07
N GLU A 209 23.52 7.86 -19.55
CA GLU A 209 23.80 7.80 -20.99
C GLU A 209 23.19 6.51 -21.58
N ASP A 210 22.37 6.64 -22.63
CA ASP A 210 21.90 5.57 -23.51
C ASP A 210 21.10 4.40 -22.89
N SER A 211 20.81 4.40 -21.59
CA SER A 211 19.89 3.42 -21.01
C SER A 211 18.45 3.84 -21.27
N GLY A 212 17.88 3.38 -22.38
CA GLY A 212 16.45 3.50 -22.65
C GLY A 212 15.65 3.15 -21.39
N TRP A 213 14.61 3.95 -21.15
CA TRP A 213 13.67 4.06 -20.02
C TRP A 213 13.02 2.77 -19.46
N ASN A 214 13.64 1.62 -19.66
CA ASN A 214 13.26 0.30 -19.18
C ASN A 214 13.81 0.00 -17.77
N THR A 215 14.48 0.96 -17.14
CA THR A 215 14.90 0.87 -15.74
C THR A 215 13.77 1.38 -14.86
N SER A 216 13.47 0.67 -13.77
CA SER A 216 12.39 1.06 -12.87
C SER A 216 12.73 2.34 -12.09
N THR A 217 11.72 3.11 -11.67
CA THR A 217 11.93 4.30 -10.81
C THR A 217 12.74 3.95 -9.55
N THR A 218 12.53 2.76 -8.99
CA THR A 218 13.26 2.24 -7.82
C THR A 218 14.75 2.06 -8.09
N ASP A 219 15.13 1.56 -9.27
CA ASP A 219 16.53 1.39 -9.64
C ASP A 219 17.22 2.74 -9.81
N VAL A 220 16.52 3.71 -10.43
CA VAL A 220 17.03 5.09 -10.57
C VAL A 220 17.24 5.73 -9.21
N ILE A 221 16.26 5.62 -8.31
CA ILE A 221 16.34 6.10 -6.93
C ILE A 221 17.55 5.50 -6.22
N THR A 222 17.73 4.18 -6.33
CA THR A 222 18.86 3.46 -5.72
C THR A 222 20.21 3.96 -6.25
N LEU A 223 20.29 4.22 -7.56
CA LEU A 223 21.52 4.76 -8.13
C LEU A 223 21.79 6.20 -7.66
N LEU A 224 20.78 7.06 -7.67
CA LEU A 224 20.94 8.45 -7.24
C LEU A 224 21.30 8.56 -5.75
N ASP A 225 20.70 7.71 -4.91
CA ASP A 225 21.04 7.59 -3.48
C ASP A 225 22.51 7.25 -3.31
N LYS A 226 22.96 6.19 -3.98
CA LYS A 226 24.37 5.77 -3.97
C LYS A 226 25.30 6.89 -4.45
N LEU A 227 24.99 7.53 -5.58
CA LEU A 227 25.79 8.63 -6.14
C LEU A 227 25.89 9.82 -5.18
N HIS A 228 24.80 10.16 -4.51
CA HIS A 228 24.79 11.24 -3.53
C HIS A 228 25.62 10.87 -2.30
N CYS A 229 25.41 9.68 -1.73
CA CYS A 229 26.12 9.20 -0.55
C CYS A 229 27.63 9.02 -0.80
N GLU A 230 28.05 8.61 -2.00
CA GLU A 230 29.47 8.53 -2.38
C GLU A 230 30.14 9.91 -2.52
N ARG A 231 29.38 10.97 -2.84
CA ARG A 231 29.93 12.33 -2.98
C ARG A 231 30.07 13.07 -1.63
N VAL A 232 29.25 12.69 -0.66
CA VAL A 232 29.16 13.37 0.65
C VAL A 232 30.17 12.81 1.67
N GLN A 233 30.74 11.63 1.43
CA GLN A 233 31.80 10.99 2.23
C GLN A 233 33.20 11.32 1.71
#